data_AF-A0A1Q7E1T8-F1
#
_entry.id   AF-A0A1Q7E1T8-F1
#
_cell.length_a   1.000
_cell.length_b   1.000
_cell.length_c   1.000
_cell.angle_alpha   90.00
_cell.angle_beta   90.00
_cell.angle_gamma   90.00
#
_symmetry.space_group_name_H-M   'P 1'
#
loop_
_entity.id
_entity.type
_entity.pdbx_description
1 polymer ?
#
loop_
_entity_poly.entity_id
_entity_poly.type
_entity_poly.pdbx_seq_one_letter_code
_entity_poly.pdbx_strand_id
1 'polypeptide(L)'
;MARKVDGKLRRVKTIHIFGRHLPESNAISFEFFVWAPVLLFSMVAHEYAHAEAAYRQGDSTAYMLGRLTLNPLKHIDPFMTVILPLVLWFGSHGTYTFGGAKPVPVNPRNYRQYVRGDVIVSLAGIAVNLVLFLIFTALFATVGTVAEAVPVLASTLARWQSRLLSSLAARRRDAVPAAAALRLPADHGRQLHAARCDSVLLVARREADATRAGDGDSGGAAERASLMTSPILRDPGNSAFVVELEKFSGPLDLLLHLIREDEVDITDLPIAKIADQFLSVINELGLNQAADYLEMAARLLRIKAQLLLPRRLGDDEWEDPRAELVRRLLEYQQIRELVDWLGHAADVRAERLGRGYEAPPPDAPPAPLQIDLNDLLAAAERVIALIPEPMLHRVVPRPLDVEGATARLNALLAEREQFGWTDVVGRGATIADVLSAFIALLELAKRSSLTLSQPEPFGPMVITRATPREAA
;
A
#
# COMPACT_ATOMS: atom_id res chain seq x y z
N MET A 1 16.95 11.73 -52.97
CA MET A 1 16.00 10.65 -53.31
C MET A 1 16.02 9.65 -52.16
N ALA A 2 14.86 9.34 -51.61
CA ALA A 2 14.63 8.71 -50.31
C ALA A 2 15.04 7.21 -50.23
N ARG A 3 15.55 6.75 -49.08
CA ARG A 3 14.80 5.92 -48.09
C ARG A 3 15.71 5.36 -46.98
N LYS A 4 15.33 5.75 -45.76
CA LYS A 4 15.50 5.12 -44.45
C LYS A 4 15.17 3.61 -44.48
N VAL A 5 15.91 2.77 -43.74
CA VAL A 5 15.37 1.81 -42.74
C VAL A 5 16.52 1.40 -41.80
N ASP A 6 16.36 1.76 -40.53
CA ASP A 6 17.07 1.28 -39.35
C ASP A 6 16.86 -0.23 -39.13
N GLY A 7 17.94 -0.94 -38.84
CA GLY A 7 17.93 -2.34 -38.40
C GLY A 7 18.77 -2.53 -37.13
N LYS A 8 18.42 -1.85 -36.03
CA LYS A 8 18.99 -2.15 -34.71
C LYS A 8 18.37 -3.45 -34.18
N LEU A 9 19.17 -4.51 -34.23
CA LEU A 9 18.96 -5.81 -33.58
C LEU A 9 18.47 -5.65 -32.13
N ARG A 10 17.20 -5.98 -31.87
CA ARG A 10 16.72 -6.35 -30.52
C ARG A 10 17.40 -7.68 -30.16
N ARG A 11 18.34 -7.63 -29.21
CA ARG A 11 18.90 -8.84 -28.58
C ARG A 11 17.79 -9.46 -27.73
N VAL A 12 17.15 -10.51 -28.25
CA VAL A 12 16.20 -11.35 -27.50
C VAL A 12 16.99 -12.10 -26.43
N LYS A 13 16.69 -11.86 -25.15
CA LYS A 13 17.29 -12.61 -24.03
C LYS A 13 16.52 -13.93 -23.89
N THR A 14 17.07 -15.00 -24.44
CA THR A 14 16.58 -16.38 -24.24
C THR A 14 16.93 -16.84 -22.82
N ILE A 15 15.92 -17.13 -22.00
CA ILE A 15 16.11 -17.71 -20.66
C ILE A 15 16.09 -19.23 -20.79
N HIS A 16 17.21 -19.87 -20.43
CA HIS A 16 17.37 -21.33 -20.47
C HIS A 16 16.99 -21.94 -19.12
N ILE A 17 15.84 -22.64 -19.07
CA ILE A 17 15.47 -23.50 -17.95
C ILE A 17 14.94 -24.83 -18.50
N PHE A 18 15.53 -25.96 -18.07
CA PHE A 18 15.11 -27.34 -18.37
C PHE A 18 14.94 -27.76 -19.85
N GLY A 19 15.83 -27.31 -20.75
CA GLY A 19 16.11 -27.99 -22.03
C GLY A 19 14.95 -28.16 -23.03
N ARG A 20 13.81 -27.48 -22.84
CA ARG A 20 12.72 -27.42 -23.82
C ARG A 20 12.37 -25.99 -24.18
N HIS A 21 12.37 -25.70 -25.47
CA HIS A 21 11.95 -24.41 -26.03
C HIS A 21 10.43 -24.27 -25.89
N LEU A 22 9.97 -23.48 -24.92
CA LEU A 22 8.59 -23.02 -24.86
C LEU A 22 8.49 -21.65 -25.56
N PRO A 23 7.44 -21.38 -26.36
CA PRO A 23 7.20 -20.06 -26.92
C PRO A 23 7.03 -19.02 -25.80
N GLU A 24 7.59 -17.81 -25.96
CA GLU A 24 7.70 -16.77 -24.92
C GLU A 24 6.36 -16.42 -24.24
N SER A 25 5.23 -16.58 -24.94
CA SER A 25 3.88 -16.35 -24.40
C SER A 25 3.44 -17.37 -23.34
N ASN A 26 4.00 -18.59 -23.35
CA ASN A 26 3.60 -19.69 -22.46
C ASN A 26 4.60 -19.93 -21.33
N ALA A 27 5.83 -19.41 -21.44
CA ALA A 27 6.85 -19.52 -20.41
C ALA A 27 6.52 -18.62 -19.20
N ILE A 28 6.07 -17.39 -19.49
CA ILE A 28 5.71 -16.39 -18.47
C ILE A 28 4.56 -16.93 -17.60
N SER A 29 3.49 -17.43 -18.22
CA SER A 29 2.35 -18.01 -17.49
C SER A 29 2.72 -19.25 -16.66
N PHE A 30 3.60 -20.11 -17.15
CA PHE A 30 4.07 -21.29 -16.40
C PHE A 30 4.86 -20.91 -15.13
N GLU A 31 5.72 -19.89 -15.20
CA GLU A 31 6.47 -19.40 -14.04
C GLU A 31 5.53 -18.91 -12.93
N PHE A 32 4.50 -18.13 -13.26
CA PHE A 32 3.51 -17.67 -12.28
C PHE A 32 2.85 -18.82 -11.51
N PHE A 33 2.43 -19.89 -12.21
CA PHE A 33 1.80 -21.05 -11.57
C PHE A 33 2.75 -21.85 -10.67
N VAL A 34 4.06 -21.82 -10.95
CA VAL A 34 5.08 -22.48 -10.12
C VAL A 34 5.39 -21.66 -8.86
N TRP A 35 5.46 -20.33 -8.98
CA TRP A 35 5.80 -19.45 -7.87
C TRP A 35 4.63 -19.15 -6.93
N ALA A 36 3.39 -19.11 -7.45
CA ALA A 36 2.21 -18.72 -6.67
C ALA A 36 1.98 -19.59 -5.41
N PRO A 37 2.08 -20.93 -5.44
CA PRO A 37 1.94 -21.76 -4.24
C PRO A 37 3.05 -21.51 -3.21
N VAL A 38 4.27 -21.25 -3.66
CA VAL A 38 5.42 -20.98 -2.78
C VAL A 38 5.23 -19.64 -2.06
N LEU A 39 4.83 -18.61 -2.81
CA LEU A 39 4.53 -17.29 -2.25
C LEU A 39 3.36 -17.34 -1.26
N LEU A 40 2.28 -18.06 -1.61
CA LEU A 40 1.13 -18.23 -0.73
C LEU A 40 1.53 -18.93 0.57
N PHE A 41 2.30 -20.01 0.50
CA PHE A 41 2.75 -20.73 1.69
C PHE A 41 3.71 -19.89 2.55
N SER A 42 4.64 -19.17 1.91
CA SER A 42 5.57 -18.29 2.61
C SER A 42 4.86 -17.17 3.35
N MET A 43 3.87 -16.56 2.72
CA MET A 43 3.05 -15.51 3.32
C MET A 43 2.24 -16.04 4.51
N VAL A 44 1.59 -17.20 4.38
CA VAL A 44 0.82 -17.81 5.49
C VAL A 44 1.73 -18.15 6.67
N ALA A 45 2.92 -18.71 6.40
CA ALA A 45 3.88 -19.02 7.44
C ALA A 45 4.42 -17.76 8.14
N HIS A 46 4.63 -16.67 7.41
CA HIS A 46 5.05 -15.37 7.95
C HIS A 46 4.00 -14.79 8.92
N GLU A 47 2.73 -14.77 8.50
CA GLU A 47 1.63 -14.29 9.32
C GLU A 47 1.39 -15.17 10.56
N TYR A 48 1.48 -16.50 10.38
CA TYR A 48 1.42 -17.44 11.49
C TYR A 48 2.54 -17.20 12.51
N ALA A 49 3.75 -16.85 12.04
CA ALA A 49 4.89 -16.57 12.92
C ALA A 49 4.63 -15.35 13.82
N HIS A 50 4.05 -14.28 13.25
CA HIS A 50 3.63 -13.11 14.02
C HIS A 50 2.55 -13.47 15.05
N ALA A 51 1.55 -14.26 14.64
CA ALA A 51 0.48 -14.73 15.52
C ALA A 51 1.00 -15.56 16.70
N GLU A 52 1.89 -16.52 16.43
CA GLU A 52 2.46 -17.42 17.43
C GLU A 52 3.42 -16.68 18.38
N ALA A 53 4.24 -15.77 17.85
CA ALA A 53 5.11 -14.94 18.66
C ALA A 53 4.33 -14.03 19.62
N ALA A 54 3.26 -13.40 19.12
CA ALA A 54 2.38 -12.56 19.93
C ALA A 54 1.68 -13.39 21.03
N TYR A 55 1.19 -14.58 20.69
CA TYR A 55 0.57 -15.50 21.64
C TYR A 55 1.52 -15.93 22.76
N ARG A 56 2.76 -16.31 22.42
CA ARG A 56 3.80 -16.67 23.41
C ARG A 56 4.17 -15.50 24.33
N GLN A 57 4.07 -14.29 23.81
CA GLN A 57 4.34 -13.08 24.57
C GLN A 57 3.18 -12.65 25.47
N GLY A 58 1.99 -13.25 25.32
CA GLY A 58 0.82 -13.01 26.17
C GLY A 58 -0.39 -12.40 25.44
N ASP A 59 -0.28 -12.12 24.14
CA ASP A 59 -1.37 -11.57 23.35
C ASP A 59 -2.23 -12.66 22.69
N SER A 60 -3.43 -12.88 23.22
CA SER A 60 -4.37 -13.88 22.71
C SER A 60 -5.23 -13.40 21.55
N THR A 61 -5.09 -12.16 21.07
CA THR A 61 -5.97 -11.58 20.03
C THR A 61 -6.04 -12.43 18.75
N ALA A 62 -4.90 -12.82 18.18
CA ALA A 62 -4.87 -13.66 16.98
C ALA A 62 -5.45 -15.06 17.21
N TYR A 63 -5.26 -15.62 18.40
CA TYR A 63 -5.80 -16.92 18.81
C TYR A 63 -7.33 -16.88 18.95
N MET A 64 -7.88 -15.86 19.62
CA MET A 64 -9.33 -15.67 19.80
C MET A 64 -10.04 -15.45 18.46
N LEU A 65 -9.39 -14.79 17.50
CA LEU A 65 -9.89 -14.61 16.14
C LEU A 65 -9.73 -15.86 15.27
N GLY A 66 -9.22 -16.97 15.82
CA GLY A 66 -9.02 -18.22 15.11
C GLY A 66 -8.01 -18.14 13.97
N ARG A 67 -7.08 -17.17 14.02
CA ARG A 67 -6.05 -16.91 13.00
C ARG A 67 -4.72 -17.59 13.28
N LEU A 68 -4.56 -18.24 14.43
CA LEU A 68 -3.41 -19.10 14.72
C LEU A 68 -3.54 -20.43 13.95
N THR A 69 -3.41 -20.41 12.62
CA THR A 69 -3.58 -21.58 11.76
C THR A 69 -2.74 -21.48 10.48
N LEU A 70 -2.34 -22.63 9.92
CA LEU A 70 -1.70 -22.69 8.61
C LEU A 70 -2.70 -22.80 7.45
N ASN A 71 -4.00 -22.65 7.72
CA ASN A 71 -5.02 -22.62 6.69
C ASN A 71 -4.91 -21.30 5.87
N PRO A 72 -4.58 -21.36 4.57
CA PRO A 72 -4.40 -20.16 3.75
C PRO A 72 -5.67 -19.32 3.64
N LEU A 73 -6.85 -19.95 3.68
CA LEU A 73 -8.13 -19.26 3.52
C LEU A 73 -8.39 -18.20 4.60
N LYS A 74 -7.76 -18.32 5.79
CA LYS A 74 -7.91 -17.34 6.87
C LYS A 74 -6.96 -16.14 6.77
N HIS A 75 -5.98 -16.23 5.88
CA HIS A 75 -4.89 -15.25 5.70
C HIS A 75 -4.94 -14.58 4.32
N ILE A 76 -5.79 -15.08 3.43
CA ILE A 76 -6.01 -14.50 2.10
C ILE A 76 -6.88 -13.24 2.22
N ASP A 77 -6.41 -12.17 1.60
CA ASP A 77 -7.21 -11.01 1.25
C ASP A 77 -7.53 -11.09 -0.25
N PRO A 78 -8.81 -11.15 -0.67
CA PRO A 78 -9.17 -11.30 -2.09
C PRO A 78 -8.57 -10.21 -2.99
N PHE A 79 -8.40 -9.00 -2.46
CA PHE A 79 -7.81 -7.90 -3.21
C PHE A 79 -6.28 -8.00 -3.24
N MET A 80 -5.64 -8.06 -2.07
CA MET A 80 -4.18 -8.00 -1.97
C MET A 80 -3.47 -9.31 -2.36
N THR A 81 -4.09 -10.46 -2.12
CA THR A 81 -3.50 -11.78 -2.37
C THR A 81 -3.76 -12.30 -3.79
N VAL A 82 -4.84 -11.84 -4.44
CA VAL A 82 -5.28 -12.40 -5.74
C VAL A 82 -5.40 -11.33 -6.82
N ILE A 83 -6.23 -10.30 -6.62
CA ILE A 83 -6.50 -9.29 -7.65
C ILE A 83 -5.25 -8.46 -7.96
N LEU A 84 -4.57 -7.94 -6.94
CA LEU A 84 -3.39 -7.08 -7.10
C LEU A 84 -2.24 -7.79 -7.86
N PRO A 85 -1.81 -9.01 -7.49
CA PRO A 85 -0.82 -9.75 -8.27
C PRO A 85 -1.22 -9.97 -9.73
N LEU A 86 -2.50 -10.29 -10.00
CA LEU A 86 -2.99 -10.53 -11.36
C LEU A 86 -3.01 -9.25 -12.19
N VAL A 87 -3.51 -8.14 -11.64
CA VAL A 87 -3.54 -6.84 -12.32
C VAL A 87 -2.12 -6.36 -12.62
N LEU A 88 -1.20 -6.48 -11.66
CA LEU A 88 0.20 -6.11 -11.88
C LEU A 88 0.87 -7.03 -12.91
N TRP A 89 0.60 -8.33 -12.86
CA TRP A 89 1.13 -9.29 -13.82
C TRP A 89 0.66 -9.01 -15.24
N PHE A 90 -0.64 -8.82 -15.46
CA PHE A 90 -1.19 -8.53 -16.78
C PHE A 90 -0.87 -7.11 -17.26
N GLY A 91 -0.87 -6.13 -16.36
CA GLY A 91 -0.57 -4.73 -16.68
C GLY A 91 0.91 -4.47 -16.95
N SER A 92 1.82 -5.24 -16.37
CA SER A 92 3.28 -5.10 -16.56
C SER A 92 3.89 -6.15 -17.48
N HIS A 93 3.09 -6.98 -18.14
CA HIS A 93 3.53 -8.11 -18.96
C HIS A 93 4.49 -9.06 -18.21
N GLY A 94 4.20 -9.35 -16.94
CA GLY A 94 4.96 -10.29 -16.11
C GLY A 94 6.24 -9.73 -15.49
N THR A 95 6.45 -8.41 -15.55
CA THR A 95 7.65 -7.77 -14.98
C THR A 95 7.53 -7.58 -13.46
N TYR A 96 6.33 -7.30 -12.96
CA TYR A 96 6.08 -7.02 -11.55
C TYR A 96 4.96 -7.90 -11.01
N THR A 97 5.16 -8.46 -9.82
CA THR A 97 4.14 -9.23 -9.10
C THR A 97 4.32 -8.99 -7.62
N PHE A 98 3.50 -8.10 -7.07
CA PHE A 98 3.46 -7.80 -5.65
C PHE A 98 2.08 -8.18 -5.12
N GLY A 99 2.06 -8.74 -3.92
CA GLY A 99 0.85 -9.17 -3.23
C GLY A 99 1.10 -9.28 -1.74
N GLY A 100 0.02 -9.23 -0.96
CA GLY A 100 0.08 -9.26 0.49
C GLY A 100 -0.93 -10.22 1.10
N ALA A 101 -0.64 -10.66 2.32
CA ALA A 101 -1.60 -11.33 3.19
C ALA A 101 -2.57 -10.33 3.79
N LYS A 102 -3.68 -10.83 4.31
CA LYS A 102 -4.41 -10.16 5.38
C LYS A 102 -3.56 -10.20 6.66
N PRO A 103 -3.08 -9.05 7.17
CA PRO A 103 -2.18 -9.04 8.32
C PRO A 103 -2.86 -9.59 9.57
N VAL A 104 -2.09 -10.29 10.39
CA VAL A 104 -2.56 -10.78 11.69
C VAL A 104 -2.59 -9.62 12.70
N PRO A 105 -3.74 -9.40 13.37
CA PRO A 105 -3.84 -8.36 14.40
C PRO A 105 -3.05 -8.77 15.63
N VAL A 106 -2.12 -7.92 16.05
CA VAL A 106 -1.34 -8.04 17.28
C VAL A 106 -1.55 -6.80 18.14
N ASN A 107 -1.68 -6.99 19.46
CA ASN A 107 -1.84 -5.93 20.43
C ASN A 107 -0.64 -5.90 21.40
N PRO A 108 0.33 -5.00 21.19
CA PRO A 108 1.51 -4.92 22.04
C PRO A 108 1.25 -4.63 23.51
N ARG A 109 0.07 -4.08 23.86
CA ARG A 109 -0.31 -3.82 25.25
C ARG A 109 -0.53 -5.10 26.07
N ASN A 110 -0.81 -6.22 25.40
CA ASN A 110 -1.03 -7.52 26.05
C ASN A 110 0.28 -8.30 26.28
N TYR A 111 1.43 -7.76 25.87
CA TYR A 111 2.72 -8.41 26.02
C TYR A 111 3.18 -8.40 27.49
N ARG A 112 3.68 -9.54 27.97
CA ARG A 112 4.29 -9.70 29.32
C ARG A 112 5.36 -8.67 29.60
N GLN A 113 6.19 -8.40 28.59
CA GLN A 113 7.20 -7.34 28.58
C GLN A 113 7.07 -6.59 27.26
N TYR A 114 6.66 -5.32 27.30
CA TYR A 114 6.35 -4.52 26.12
C TYR A 114 7.50 -4.47 25.11
N VAL A 115 8.68 -3.98 25.53
CA VAL A 115 9.83 -3.76 24.63
C VAL A 115 10.36 -5.06 24.04
N ARG A 116 10.57 -6.09 24.88
CA ARG A 116 11.08 -7.38 24.42
C ARG A 116 10.05 -8.11 23.54
N GLY A 117 8.78 -7.99 23.89
CA GLY A 117 7.69 -8.59 23.14
C GLY A 117 7.56 -8.03 21.75
N ASP A 118 7.59 -6.70 21.63
CA ASP A 118 7.53 -6.00 20.36
C ASP A 118 8.69 -6.43 19.44
N VAL A 119 9.92 -6.44 19.96
CA VAL A 119 11.11 -6.91 19.21
C VAL A 119 10.98 -8.36 18.74
N ILE A 120 10.52 -9.27 19.61
CA ILE A 120 10.36 -10.69 19.26
C ILE A 120 9.30 -10.86 18.16
N VAL A 121 8.16 -10.17 18.28
CA VAL A 121 7.06 -10.26 17.31
C VAL A 121 7.47 -9.65 15.97
N SER A 122 8.15 -8.50 15.95
CA SER A 122 8.65 -7.90 14.71
C SER A 122 9.71 -8.77 14.01
N LEU A 123 10.58 -9.45 14.77
CA LEU A 123 11.59 -10.36 14.22
C LEU A 123 11.02 -11.69 13.74
N ALA A 124 9.86 -12.12 14.23
CA ALA A 124 9.28 -13.43 13.93
C ALA A 124 9.06 -13.65 12.42
N GLY A 125 8.47 -12.68 11.72
CA GLY A 125 8.24 -12.76 10.29
C GLY A 125 9.53 -12.82 9.46
N ILE A 126 10.54 -12.04 9.86
CA ILE A 126 11.87 -12.04 9.21
C ILE A 126 12.56 -13.39 9.40
N ALA A 127 12.54 -13.92 10.63
CA ALA A 127 13.17 -15.19 10.96
C ALA A 127 12.53 -16.36 10.18
N VAL A 128 11.19 -16.41 10.09
CA VAL A 128 10.51 -17.47 9.35
C VAL A 128 10.77 -17.40 7.85
N ASN A 129 10.79 -16.21 7.25
CA ASN A 129 11.15 -16.07 5.84
C ASN A 129 12.58 -16.52 5.55
N LEU A 130 13.53 -16.23 6.46
CA LEU A 130 14.91 -16.69 6.33
C LEU A 130 15.01 -18.22 6.43
N VAL A 131 14.31 -18.83 7.38
CA VAL A 131 14.26 -20.29 7.53
C VAL A 131 13.65 -20.95 6.30
N LEU A 132 12.54 -20.42 5.80
CA LEU A 132 11.90 -20.92 4.58
C LEU A 132 12.82 -20.78 3.36
N PHE A 133 13.51 -19.65 3.22
CA PHE A 133 14.50 -19.46 2.16
C PHE A 133 15.58 -20.55 2.19
N LEU A 134 16.13 -20.87 3.37
CA LEU A 134 17.14 -21.93 3.51
C LEU A 134 16.56 -23.32 3.16
N ILE A 135 15.35 -23.62 3.65
CA ILE A 135 14.68 -24.90 3.38
C ILE A 135 14.39 -25.04 1.88
N PHE A 136 13.80 -24.03 1.25
CA PHE A 136 13.49 -24.08 -0.18
C PHE A 136 14.75 -24.10 -1.05
N THR A 137 15.81 -23.42 -0.64
CA THR A 137 17.11 -23.49 -1.34
C THR A 137 17.70 -24.90 -1.28
N ALA A 138 17.68 -25.53 -0.10
CA ALA A 138 18.13 -26.91 0.05
C ALA A 138 17.23 -27.90 -0.73
N LEU A 139 15.91 -27.69 -0.71
CA LEU A 139 14.96 -28.49 -1.48
C LEU A 139 15.20 -28.33 -2.99
N PHE A 140 15.41 -27.11 -3.47
CA PHE A 140 15.68 -26.84 -4.87
C PHE A 140 17.01 -27.48 -5.31
N ALA A 141 18.06 -27.38 -4.50
CA ALA A 141 19.36 -28.01 -4.77
C ALA A 141 19.29 -29.55 -4.77
N THR A 142 18.53 -30.14 -3.84
CA THR A 142 18.34 -31.60 -3.79
C THR A 142 17.47 -32.09 -4.95
N VAL A 143 16.40 -31.39 -5.31
CA VAL A 143 15.60 -31.70 -6.49
C VAL A 143 16.41 -31.52 -7.77
N GLY A 144 17.23 -30.49 -7.88
CA GLY A 144 18.13 -30.27 -9.03
C GLY A 144 19.15 -31.40 -9.20
N THR A 145 19.84 -31.79 -8.12
CA THR A 145 20.81 -32.90 -8.15
C THR A 145 20.15 -34.26 -8.43
N VAL A 146 18.96 -34.51 -7.88
CA VAL A 146 18.16 -35.71 -8.20
C VAL A 146 17.69 -35.67 -9.66
N ALA A 147 17.23 -34.52 -10.16
CA ALA A 147 16.80 -34.36 -11.54
C ALA A 147 17.96 -34.52 -12.54
N GLU A 148 19.19 -34.19 -12.17
CA GLU A 148 20.40 -34.51 -12.96
C GLU A 148 20.78 -36.00 -12.87
N ALA A 149 20.53 -36.63 -11.72
CA ALA A 149 20.73 -38.06 -11.53
C ALA A 149 19.68 -38.92 -12.26
N VAL A 150 18.47 -38.42 -12.51
CA VAL A 150 17.38 -39.16 -13.17
C VAL A 150 17.69 -39.54 -14.63
N PRO A 151 18.24 -38.68 -15.50
CA PRO A 151 18.74 -39.05 -16.83
C PRO A 151 19.89 -40.07 -16.76
N VAL A 152 20.76 -39.96 -15.77
CA VAL A 152 21.85 -40.93 -15.52
C VAL A 152 21.26 -42.28 -15.12
N LEU A 153 20.30 -42.31 -14.21
CA LEU A 153 19.60 -43.53 -13.80
C LEU A 153 18.76 -44.12 -14.95
N ALA A 154 18.04 -43.31 -15.71
CA ALA A 154 17.25 -43.72 -16.86
C ALA A 154 18.12 -44.27 -18.01
N SER A 155 19.25 -43.63 -18.31
CA SER A 155 20.22 -44.14 -19.30
C SER A 155 20.94 -45.40 -18.82
N THR A 156 21.07 -45.60 -17.51
CA THR A 156 21.68 -46.79 -16.91
C THR A 156 20.69 -47.96 -16.87
N LEU A 157 19.41 -47.69 -16.59
CA LEU A 157 18.31 -48.64 -16.71
C LEU A 157 18.08 -49.05 -18.17
N ALA A 158 18.17 -48.11 -19.12
CA ALA A 158 18.09 -48.40 -20.56
C ALA A 158 19.27 -49.25 -21.07
N ARG A 159 20.48 -49.04 -20.53
CA ARG A 159 21.66 -49.89 -20.79
C ARG A 159 21.51 -51.29 -20.21
N TRP A 160 20.91 -51.41 -19.02
CA TRP A 160 20.58 -52.71 -18.43
C TRP A 160 19.47 -53.43 -19.21
N GLN A 161 18.42 -52.71 -19.62
CA GLN A 161 17.32 -53.23 -20.41
C GLN A 161 17.78 -53.71 -21.80
N SER A 162 18.64 -52.95 -22.48
CA SER A 162 19.23 -53.37 -23.77
C SER A 162 20.16 -54.58 -23.62
N ARG A 163 20.93 -54.69 -22.53
CA ARG A 163 21.72 -55.90 -22.23
C ARG A 163 20.85 -57.11 -21.93
N LEU A 164 19.81 -56.96 -21.12
CA LEU A 164 18.81 -58.01 -20.85
C LEU A 164 18.11 -58.46 -22.13
N LEU A 165 17.62 -57.53 -22.96
CA LEU A 165 16.99 -57.84 -24.25
C LEU A 165 17.96 -58.47 -25.24
N SER A 166 19.22 -58.05 -25.28
CA SER A 166 20.25 -58.69 -26.12
C SER A 166 20.61 -60.10 -25.65
N SER A 167 20.61 -60.35 -24.34
CA SER A 167 20.83 -61.71 -23.78
C SER A 167 19.64 -62.64 -24.06
N LEU A 168 18.41 -62.10 -24.06
CA LEU A 168 17.20 -62.82 -24.45
C LEU A 168 17.10 -63.03 -25.97
N ALA A 169 17.57 -62.08 -26.77
CA ALA A 169 17.60 -62.17 -28.23
C ALA A 169 18.73 -63.10 -28.74
N ALA A 170 19.88 -63.15 -28.05
CA ALA A 170 20.94 -64.12 -28.32
C ALA A 170 20.44 -65.56 -28.09
N ARG A 171 19.61 -65.77 -27.06
CA ARG A 171 18.92 -67.05 -26.81
C ARG A 171 17.87 -67.43 -27.87
N ARG A 172 17.49 -66.50 -28.75
CA ARG A 172 16.43 -66.68 -29.76
C ARG A 172 16.98 -66.76 -31.20
N ARG A 173 18.27 -66.49 -31.43
CA ARG A 173 18.90 -66.58 -32.76
C ARG A 173 19.36 -67.99 -33.16
N ASP A 174 19.35 -68.94 -32.24
CA ASP A 174 19.68 -70.34 -32.55
C ASP A 174 18.50 -71.14 -33.13
N ALA A 175 17.38 -70.48 -33.48
CA ALA A 175 16.18 -71.17 -33.96
C ALA A 175 15.42 -70.40 -35.05
N VAL A 176 15.95 -70.34 -36.29
CA VAL A 176 15.11 -70.15 -37.50
C VAL A 176 15.73 -70.89 -38.70
N PRO A 177 15.00 -71.76 -39.42
CA PRO A 177 15.33 -72.14 -40.79
C PRO A 177 14.52 -71.35 -41.84
N ALA A 178 15.08 -71.31 -43.05
CA ALA A 178 14.77 -70.41 -44.18
C ALA A 178 13.73 -70.94 -45.18
N ALA A 179 13.04 -70.03 -45.90
CA ALA A 179 12.46 -70.15 -47.26
C ALA A 179 11.57 -68.91 -47.53
N ALA A 180 11.32 -68.38 -48.73
CA ALA A 180 11.84 -68.52 -50.08
C ALA A 180 11.32 -67.29 -50.88
N ALA A 181 12.05 -66.89 -51.91
CA ALA A 181 11.75 -65.75 -52.80
C ALA A 181 10.58 -66.01 -53.76
N LEU A 182 9.88 -64.95 -54.21
CA LEU A 182 9.18 -64.95 -55.51
C LEU A 182 9.07 -63.53 -56.12
N ARG A 183 9.31 -63.44 -57.43
CA ARG A 183 9.42 -62.24 -58.27
C ARG A 183 8.07 -61.82 -58.88
N LEU A 184 7.95 -60.52 -59.19
CA LEU A 184 6.85 -59.82 -59.90
C LEU A 184 6.88 -60.01 -61.43
N PRO A 185 5.73 -59.77 -62.11
CA PRO A 185 5.69 -59.23 -63.47
C PRO A 185 4.83 -57.95 -63.61
N ALA A 186 5.07 -57.21 -64.69
CA ALA A 186 4.41 -55.96 -65.09
C ALA A 186 3.46 -56.16 -66.28
N ASP A 187 2.27 -55.51 -66.30
CA ASP A 187 1.76 -54.77 -67.48
C ASP A 187 0.39 -54.05 -67.31
N HIS A 188 0.34 -52.82 -67.86
CA HIS A 188 -0.72 -52.06 -68.56
C HIS A 188 -2.18 -51.88 -68.07
N GLY A 189 -2.63 -50.61 -68.04
CA GLY A 189 -4.04 -50.19 -68.17
C GLY A 189 -4.27 -48.67 -67.98
N ARG A 190 -4.88 -48.00 -68.96
CA ARG A 190 -5.00 -46.53 -69.17
C ARG A 190 -6.37 -45.98 -68.71
N GLN A 191 -6.52 -44.63 -68.65
CA GLN A 191 -7.76 -43.78 -68.76
C GLN A 191 -8.62 -43.54 -67.47
N LEU A 192 -9.26 -42.38 -67.14
CA LEU A 192 -9.63 -41.05 -67.68
C LEU A 192 -9.98 -40.12 -66.45
N HIS A 193 -9.56 -38.84 -66.30
CA HIS A 193 -10.04 -37.53 -66.82
C HIS A 193 -11.28 -36.84 -66.17
N ALA A 194 -11.10 -35.55 -65.83
CA ALA A 194 -12.07 -34.40 -65.74
C ALA A 194 -13.01 -34.30 -64.52
N ALA A 195 -13.52 -33.16 -63.99
CA ALA A 195 -13.65 -31.72 -64.35
C ALA A 195 -13.88 -30.92 -63.02
N ARG A 196 -13.43 -29.67 -62.79
CA ARG A 196 -13.93 -28.32 -63.16
C ARG A 196 -15.42 -27.95 -62.86
N CYS A 197 -15.55 -26.87 -62.08
CA CYS A 197 -16.48 -25.71 -62.15
C CYS A 197 -17.98 -25.80 -61.80
N ASP A 198 -18.38 -24.74 -61.07
CA ASP A 198 -19.58 -23.90 -61.16
C ASP A 198 -20.92 -24.26 -60.49
N SER A 199 -21.41 -23.21 -59.80
CA SER A 199 -22.82 -22.75 -59.72
C SER A 199 -23.79 -23.59 -58.85
N VAL A 200 -24.88 -23.12 -58.25
CA VAL A 200 -25.59 -21.83 -58.02
C VAL A 200 -26.82 -22.22 -57.16
N LEU A 201 -27.33 -21.29 -56.33
CA LEU A 201 -28.69 -21.13 -55.73
C LEU A 201 -29.55 -22.38 -55.35
N LEU A 202 -30.26 -22.40 -54.23
CA LEU A 202 -31.55 -21.72 -53.91
C LEU A 202 -31.96 -22.28 -52.52
N VAL A 203 -32.83 -21.73 -51.64
CA VAL A 203 -33.56 -20.48 -51.43
C VAL A 203 -34.39 -20.69 -50.14
N ALA A 204 -34.93 -19.58 -49.61
CA ALA A 204 -36.10 -19.46 -48.72
C ALA A 204 -35.82 -19.57 -47.20
N ARG A 205 -36.30 -18.64 -46.37
CA ARG A 205 -37.25 -17.54 -46.59
C ARG A 205 -37.20 -16.56 -45.41
N ARG A 206 -37.29 -15.27 -45.77
CA ARG A 206 -38.14 -14.17 -45.22
C ARG A 206 -37.93 -13.69 -43.78
N GLU A 207 -37.47 -12.45 -43.59
CA GLU A 207 -38.15 -11.12 -43.74
C GLU A 207 -38.85 -10.74 -42.42
N ALA A 208 -38.86 -9.49 -41.92
CA ALA A 208 -38.65 -8.18 -42.52
C ALA A 208 -38.17 -7.20 -41.41
N ASP A 209 -37.20 -6.33 -41.70
CA ASP A 209 -37.33 -4.88 -42.03
C ASP A 209 -37.33 -3.98 -40.78
N ALA A 210 -36.34 -3.09 -40.56
CA ALA A 210 -36.03 -1.86 -41.32
C ALA A 210 -37.13 -0.80 -41.10
N THR A 211 -36.91 0.51 -40.90
CA THR A 211 -35.76 1.41 -40.93
C THR A 211 -36.25 2.80 -40.49
N ARG A 212 -35.33 3.64 -40.02
CA ARG A 212 -35.22 5.11 -40.26
C ARG A 212 -36.24 6.11 -39.66
N ALA A 213 -35.64 7.02 -38.88
CA ALA A 213 -35.57 8.48 -39.03
C ALA A 213 -36.85 9.34 -39.13
N GLY A 214 -36.90 10.40 -38.32
CA GLY A 214 -37.74 11.58 -38.55
C GLY A 214 -37.94 12.44 -37.30
N ASP A 215 -37.53 13.71 -37.40
CA ASP A 215 -37.71 14.84 -36.48
C ASP A 215 -39.16 15.07 -35.97
N GLY A 216 -39.27 15.82 -34.86
CA GLY A 216 -40.40 16.75 -34.66
C GLY A 216 -41.03 16.80 -33.26
N ASP A 217 -40.45 17.63 -32.40
CA ASP A 217 -41.04 18.49 -31.35
C ASP A 217 -42.45 18.19 -30.78
N SER A 218 -42.54 18.04 -29.45
CA SER A 218 -43.42 18.85 -28.58
C SER A 218 -43.39 18.42 -27.10
N GLY A 219 -43.29 19.42 -26.21
CA GLY A 219 -44.02 19.43 -24.94
C GLY A 219 -43.27 18.91 -23.71
N GLY A 220 -42.80 19.83 -22.88
CA GLY A 220 -41.97 19.54 -21.70
C GLY A 220 -42.71 19.07 -20.45
N ALA A 221 -41.93 18.55 -19.51
CA ALA A 221 -42.19 18.63 -18.08
C ALA A 221 -40.92 18.28 -17.30
N ALA A 222 -40.26 19.33 -16.80
CA ALA A 222 -39.54 19.38 -15.52
C ALA A 222 -38.76 18.13 -15.07
N GLU A 223 -37.53 17.98 -15.56
CA GLU A 223 -36.53 17.17 -14.85
C GLU A 223 -35.67 18.10 -13.98
N ARG A 224 -36.07 18.21 -12.71
CA ARG A 224 -35.23 18.76 -11.66
C ARG A 224 -34.07 17.80 -11.47
N ALA A 225 -32.94 18.10 -12.10
CA ALA A 225 -31.65 17.50 -11.78
C ALA A 225 -31.35 17.77 -10.30
N SER A 226 -31.59 16.75 -9.49
CA SER A 226 -31.24 16.72 -8.08
C SER A 226 -29.72 16.79 -8.00
N LEU A 227 -29.21 17.92 -7.51
CA LEU A 227 -27.84 18.10 -7.06
C LEU A 227 -27.59 17.14 -5.89
N MET A 228 -27.25 15.90 -6.20
CA MET A 228 -26.68 14.95 -5.25
C MET A 228 -25.16 15.14 -5.28
N THR A 229 -24.69 15.98 -4.35
CA THR A 229 -23.30 16.08 -3.95
C THR A 229 -22.85 14.68 -3.53
N SER A 230 -22.13 13.99 -4.42
CA SER A 230 -21.45 12.75 -4.08
C SER A 230 -20.36 13.08 -3.06
N PRO A 231 -20.30 12.43 -1.89
CA PRO A 231 -19.12 12.54 -1.06
C PRO A 231 -17.96 11.95 -1.86
N ILE A 232 -16.87 12.70 -1.96
CA ILE A 232 -15.64 12.26 -2.59
C ILE A 232 -15.18 11.00 -1.84
N LEU A 233 -15.34 9.82 -2.46
CA LEU A 233 -14.66 8.61 -2.02
C LEU A 233 -13.15 8.89 -2.08
N ARG A 234 -12.51 9.01 -0.92
CA ARG A 234 -11.08 8.82 -0.82
C ARG A 234 -10.81 7.33 -1.07
N ASP A 235 -10.27 7.03 -2.24
CA ASP A 235 -9.71 5.72 -2.57
C ASP A 235 -8.61 5.37 -1.54
N PRO A 236 -8.79 4.32 -0.70
CA PRO A 236 -7.77 3.91 0.27
C PRO A 236 -6.55 3.24 -0.39
N GLY A 237 -6.56 3.02 -1.71
CA GLY A 237 -5.47 2.41 -2.49
C GLY A 237 -4.58 3.40 -3.25
N ASN A 238 -4.94 4.68 -3.31
CA ASN A 238 -4.09 5.72 -3.87
C ASN A 238 -3.85 6.78 -2.78
N SER A 239 -3.05 6.39 -1.79
CA SER A 239 -2.36 7.35 -0.94
C SER A 239 -1.38 8.14 -1.81
N ALA A 240 -1.91 9.14 -2.52
CA ALA A 240 -1.19 10.38 -2.73
C ALA A 240 -0.84 10.86 -1.32
N PHE A 241 0.34 10.46 -0.88
CA PHE A 241 0.92 10.79 0.39
C PHE A 241 1.03 12.32 0.38
N VAL A 242 0.09 12.99 1.05
CA VAL A 242 0.20 14.41 1.28
C VAL A 242 1.20 14.55 2.41
N VAL A 243 2.48 14.62 2.05
CA VAL A 243 3.51 15.05 3.00
C VAL A 243 3.27 16.52 3.28
N GLU A 244 2.68 16.76 4.43
CA GLU A 244 2.76 18.04 5.10
C GLU A 244 4.18 18.19 5.65
N LEU A 245 4.99 19.03 5.00
CA LEU A 245 5.92 19.83 5.80
C LEU A 245 5.06 20.62 6.79
N GLU A 246 5.60 21.03 7.94
CA GLU A 246 4.82 21.81 8.95
C GLU A 246 4.12 23.06 8.37
N LYS A 247 4.39 23.45 7.10
CA LYS A 247 3.73 24.52 6.36
C LYS A 247 3.28 24.22 4.91
N PHE A 248 3.57 23.05 4.31
CA PHE A 248 3.32 22.84 2.87
C PHE A 248 2.80 21.45 2.53
N SER A 249 1.78 21.38 1.68
CA SER A 249 1.16 20.12 1.21
C SER A 249 1.80 19.68 -0.11
N GLY A 250 3.03 19.17 -0.05
CA GLY A 250 3.77 18.61 -1.19
C GLY A 250 4.62 19.60 -2.01
N PRO A 251 5.22 19.14 -3.13
CA PRO A 251 6.24 19.89 -3.87
C PRO A 251 5.69 21.03 -4.74
N LEU A 252 4.46 20.90 -5.28
CA LEU A 252 3.83 21.97 -6.06
C LEU A 252 3.48 23.17 -5.18
N ASP A 253 3.08 22.93 -3.94
CA ASP A 253 2.79 23.98 -2.97
C ASP A 253 4.05 24.76 -2.57
N LEU A 254 5.14 24.04 -2.29
CA LEU A 254 6.44 24.66 -2.06
C LEU A 254 6.89 25.50 -3.26
N LEU A 255 6.70 25.00 -4.49
CA LEU A 255 7.01 25.79 -5.69
C LEU A 255 6.15 27.05 -5.80
N LEU A 256 4.84 26.96 -5.58
CA LEU A 256 3.96 28.14 -5.57
C LEU A 256 4.34 29.15 -4.48
N HIS A 257 4.85 28.68 -3.34
CA HIS A 257 5.35 29.55 -2.28
C HIS A 257 6.61 30.30 -2.72
N LEU A 258 7.61 29.59 -3.26
CA LEU A 258 8.85 30.19 -3.74
C LEU A 258 8.60 31.19 -4.88
N ILE A 259 7.66 30.88 -5.79
CA ILE A 259 7.27 31.79 -6.88
C ILE A 259 6.64 33.07 -6.34
N ARG A 260 5.76 32.94 -5.33
CA ARG A 260 5.11 34.08 -4.68
C ARG A 260 6.09 34.94 -3.89
N GLU A 261 7.03 34.31 -3.19
CA GLU A 261 8.07 35.02 -2.42
C GLU A 261 9.01 35.82 -3.32
N ASP A 262 9.33 35.29 -4.49
CA ASP A 262 10.19 35.95 -5.48
C ASP A 262 9.46 36.96 -6.38
N GLU A 263 8.14 37.16 -6.19
CA GLU A 263 7.28 38.01 -7.02
C GLU A 263 7.37 37.70 -8.53
N VAL A 264 7.55 36.41 -8.86
CA VAL A 264 7.74 35.94 -10.23
C VAL A 264 6.40 35.57 -10.87
N ASP A 265 6.23 35.92 -12.15
CA ASP A 265 5.09 35.42 -12.93
C ASP A 265 5.25 33.92 -13.22
N ILE A 266 4.22 33.14 -12.90
CA ILE A 266 4.17 31.69 -13.15
C ILE A 266 4.37 31.37 -14.63
N THR A 267 3.95 32.28 -15.53
CA THR A 267 4.11 32.14 -16.98
C THR A 267 5.52 32.44 -17.46
N ASP A 268 6.35 33.16 -16.69
CA ASP A 268 7.78 33.39 -16.96
C ASP A 268 8.70 32.95 -15.81
N LEU A 269 8.66 31.67 -15.53
CA LEU A 269 9.38 31.01 -14.45
C LEU A 269 10.91 30.98 -14.69
N PRO A 270 11.75 31.64 -13.85
CA PRO A 270 13.20 31.51 -13.87
C PRO A 270 13.61 30.18 -13.22
N ILE A 271 13.43 29.09 -13.97
CA ILE A 271 13.66 27.70 -13.52
C ILE A 271 15.01 27.53 -12.83
N ALA A 272 16.06 28.20 -13.32
CA ALA A 272 17.40 28.07 -12.76
C ALA A 272 17.46 28.51 -11.29
N LYS A 273 16.82 29.64 -10.96
CA LYS A 273 16.78 30.22 -9.60
C LYS A 273 15.90 29.38 -8.68
N ILE A 274 14.71 29.03 -9.16
CA ILE A 274 13.73 28.28 -8.38
C ILE A 274 14.21 26.86 -8.10
N ALA A 275 14.90 26.22 -9.04
CA ALA A 275 15.51 24.91 -8.82
C ALA A 275 16.56 24.97 -7.71
N ASP A 276 17.37 26.04 -7.63
CA ASP A 276 18.39 26.19 -6.58
C ASP A 276 17.75 26.44 -5.21
N GLN A 277 16.72 27.28 -5.13
CA GLN A 277 15.96 27.51 -3.91
C GLN A 277 15.26 26.24 -3.42
N PHE A 278 14.60 25.51 -4.34
CA PHE A 278 13.91 24.25 -4.04
C PHE A 278 14.88 23.20 -3.48
N LEU A 279 16.07 23.06 -4.08
CA LEU A 279 17.12 22.17 -3.58
C LEU A 279 17.69 22.61 -2.23
N SER A 280 17.82 23.93 -1.99
CA SER A 280 18.26 24.47 -0.71
C SER A 280 17.30 24.05 0.41
N VAL A 281 15.99 24.20 0.19
CA VAL A 281 14.97 23.79 1.17
C VAL A 281 15.02 22.29 1.42
N ILE A 282 15.16 21.47 0.37
CA ILE A 282 15.22 20.00 0.52
C ILE A 282 16.45 19.55 1.29
N ASN A 283 17.59 20.21 1.12
CA ASN A 283 18.82 19.83 1.80
C ASN A 283 18.75 20.02 3.33
N GLU A 284 17.81 20.84 3.80
CA GLU A 284 17.53 21.03 5.23
C GLU A 284 16.52 19.99 5.78
N LEU A 285 15.83 19.26 4.91
CA LEU A 285 14.83 18.26 5.30
C LEU A 285 15.46 16.91 5.67
N GLY A 286 14.84 16.23 6.64
CA GLY A 286 15.19 14.85 6.98
C GLY A 286 14.82 13.86 5.86
N LEU A 287 15.61 12.78 5.72
CA LEU A 287 15.51 11.77 4.65
C LEU A 287 14.09 11.22 4.41
N ASN A 288 13.29 11.04 5.47
CA ASN A 288 11.94 10.48 5.35
C ASN A 288 10.92 11.44 4.73
N GLN A 289 11.12 12.76 4.88
CA GLN A 289 10.21 13.79 4.34
C GLN A 289 10.61 14.19 2.91
N ALA A 290 11.89 14.05 2.56
CA ALA A 290 12.41 14.45 1.27
C ALA A 290 11.91 13.59 0.09
N ALA A 291 11.46 12.35 0.32
CA ALA A 291 11.15 11.38 -0.74
C ALA A 291 10.19 11.93 -1.82
N ASP A 292 9.12 12.62 -1.41
CA ASP A 292 8.11 13.18 -2.31
C ASP A 292 8.60 14.41 -3.08
N TYR A 293 9.65 15.06 -2.58
CA TYR A 293 10.29 16.22 -3.20
C TYR A 293 11.39 15.82 -4.18
N LEU A 294 11.98 14.63 -4.05
CA LEU A 294 13.08 14.17 -4.91
C LEU A 294 12.66 13.99 -6.38
N GLU A 295 11.42 13.54 -6.64
CA GLU A 295 10.90 13.43 -8.00
C GLU A 295 10.84 14.81 -8.66
N MET A 296 10.27 15.80 -7.95
CA MET A 296 10.18 17.16 -8.44
C MET A 296 11.57 17.80 -8.59
N ALA A 297 12.49 17.53 -7.65
CA ALA A 297 13.87 18.01 -7.74
C ALA A 297 14.57 17.49 -9.00
N ALA A 298 14.44 16.20 -9.30
CA ALA A 298 14.98 15.60 -10.51
C ALA A 298 14.36 16.22 -11.78
N ARG A 299 13.04 16.49 -11.74
CA ARG A 299 12.32 17.14 -12.85
C ARG A 299 12.81 18.57 -13.08
N LEU A 300 12.99 19.36 -12.04
CA LEU A 300 13.51 20.74 -12.12
C LEU A 300 14.95 20.77 -12.63
N LEU A 301 15.81 19.88 -12.14
CA LEU A 301 17.19 19.75 -12.62
C LEU A 301 17.26 19.37 -14.10
N ARG A 302 16.38 18.47 -14.55
CA ARG A 302 16.28 18.10 -15.97
C ARG A 302 15.89 19.31 -16.82
N ILE A 303 14.88 20.08 -16.41
CA ILE A 303 14.45 21.29 -17.13
C ILE A 303 15.57 22.33 -17.13
N LYS A 304 16.24 22.55 -15.99
CA LYS A 304 17.41 23.45 -15.87
C LYS A 304 18.52 23.05 -16.85
N ALA A 305 18.87 21.77 -16.91
CA ALA A 305 19.87 21.28 -17.85
C ALA A 305 19.47 21.48 -19.32
N GLN A 306 18.21 21.19 -19.68
CA GLN A 306 17.69 21.39 -21.03
C GLN A 306 17.69 22.86 -21.46
N LEU A 307 17.38 23.78 -20.54
CA LEU A 307 17.39 25.22 -20.81
C LEU A 307 18.80 25.81 -20.97
N LEU A 308 19.80 25.23 -20.29
CA LEU A 308 21.19 25.68 -20.36
C LEU A 308 21.97 25.10 -21.55
N LEU A 309 21.48 24.01 -22.15
CA LEU A 309 22.17 23.37 -23.28
C LEU A 309 22.01 24.20 -24.58
N PRO A 310 23.09 24.36 -25.36
CA PRO A 310 23.03 25.09 -26.62
C PRO A 310 22.12 24.38 -27.63
N ARG A 311 21.21 25.16 -28.24
CA ARG A 311 20.24 24.66 -29.22
C ARG A 311 20.87 24.57 -30.61
N ARG A 312 20.47 23.55 -31.39
CA ARG A 312 20.76 23.51 -32.82
C ARG A 312 19.77 24.45 -33.53
N LEU A 313 20.28 25.39 -34.31
CA LEU A 313 19.45 26.31 -35.10
C LEU A 313 18.59 25.50 -36.10
N GLY A 314 17.26 25.68 -36.06
CA GLY A 314 16.31 25.10 -37.02
C GLY A 314 15.37 24.00 -36.50
N ASP A 315 15.32 23.72 -35.19
CA ASP A 315 14.27 22.88 -34.61
C ASP A 315 12.98 23.69 -34.41
N ASP A 316 12.11 23.70 -35.42
CA ASP A 316 10.77 24.30 -35.34
C ASP A 316 9.80 23.49 -34.44
N GLU A 317 10.21 22.29 -34.00
CA GLU A 317 9.47 21.41 -33.07
C GLU A 317 9.87 21.59 -31.60
N TRP A 318 10.65 22.62 -31.26
CA TRP A 318 11.05 22.82 -29.87
C TRP A 318 9.86 23.27 -29.00
N GLU A 319 9.34 22.33 -28.21
CA GLU A 319 8.36 22.61 -27.16
C GLU A 319 9.08 23.08 -25.89
N ASP A 320 8.54 24.11 -25.24
CA ASP A 320 9.12 24.66 -24.03
C ASP A 320 9.09 23.60 -22.89
N PRO A 321 10.24 23.10 -22.39
CA PRO A 321 10.28 21.99 -21.44
C PRO A 321 9.62 22.30 -20.08
N ARG A 322 9.37 23.58 -19.79
CA ARG A 322 8.68 24.05 -18.59
C ARG A 322 7.15 24.11 -18.76
N ALA A 323 6.61 23.99 -19.98
CA ALA A 323 5.17 24.12 -20.24
C ALA A 323 4.31 23.16 -19.40
N GLU A 324 4.72 21.89 -19.28
CA GLU A 324 4.01 20.90 -18.48
C GLU A 324 3.98 21.30 -16.99
N LEU A 325 5.11 21.79 -16.47
CA LEU A 325 5.22 22.21 -15.07
C LEU A 325 4.35 23.44 -14.79
N VAL A 326 4.41 24.44 -15.66
CA VAL A 326 3.58 25.66 -15.55
C VAL A 326 2.10 25.30 -15.56
N ARG A 327 1.67 24.40 -16.45
CA ARG A 327 0.27 23.94 -16.50
C ARG A 327 -0.17 23.31 -15.18
N ARG A 328 0.64 22.40 -14.63
CA ARG A 328 0.34 21.75 -13.34
C ARG A 328 0.31 22.74 -12.17
N LEU A 329 1.18 23.76 -12.18
CA LEU A 329 1.20 24.80 -11.16
C LEU A 329 -0.08 25.65 -11.21
N LEU A 330 -0.55 26.02 -12.40
CA LEU A 330 -1.81 26.76 -12.59
C LEU A 330 -3.03 25.92 -12.18
N GLU A 331 -3.08 24.64 -12.57
CA GLU A 331 -4.13 23.70 -12.15
C GLU A 331 -4.16 23.57 -10.62
N TYR A 332 -3.00 23.40 -9.99
CA TYR A 332 -2.90 23.29 -8.55
C TYR A 332 -3.30 24.59 -7.84
N GLN A 333 -2.88 25.75 -8.37
CA GLN A 333 -3.31 27.05 -7.83
C GLN A 333 -4.83 27.21 -7.88
N GLN A 334 -5.47 26.85 -9.01
CA GLN A 334 -6.93 26.93 -9.14
C GLN A 334 -7.63 26.05 -8.10
N ILE A 335 -7.11 24.83 -7.87
CA ILE A 335 -7.65 23.94 -6.85
C ILE A 335 -7.46 24.52 -5.45
N ARG A 336 -6.29 25.11 -5.17
CA ARG A 336 -6.01 25.77 -3.88
C ARG A 336 -7.03 26.88 -3.59
N GLU A 337 -7.27 27.76 -4.56
CA GLU A 337 -8.26 28.84 -4.45
C GLU A 337 -9.68 28.29 -4.21
N LEU A 338 -10.04 27.18 -4.87
CA LEU A 338 -11.32 26.51 -4.64
C LEU A 338 -11.42 25.89 -3.24
N VAL A 339 -10.34 25.29 -2.75
CA VAL A 339 -10.27 24.72 -1.38
C VAL A 339 -10.46 25.81 -0.34
N ASP A 340 -9.80 26.96 -0.51
CA ASP A 340 -9.94 28.11 0.40
C ASP A 340 -11.38 28.65 0.37
N TRP A 341 -11.97 28.78 -0.82
CA TRP A 341 -13.36 29.20 -0.99
C TRP A 341 -14.35 28.22 -0.34
N LEU A 342 -14.14 26.91 -0.52
CA LEU A 342 -14.95 25.86 0.10
C LEU A 342 -14.81 25.85 1.63
N GLY A 343 -13.60 26.10 2.14
CA GLY A 343 -13.33 26.25 3.58
C GLY A 343 -14.18 27.37 4.18
N HIS A 344 -14.14 28.55 3.57
CA HIS A 344 -15.00 29.67 3.99
C HIS A 344 -16.49 29.35 3.89
N ALA A 345 -16.93 28.67 2.84
CA ALA A 345 -18.32 28.24 2.71
C ALA A 345 -18.73 27.23 3.78
N ALA A 346 -17.83 26.32 4.17
CA ALA A 346 -18.04 25.34 5.23
C ALA A 346 -18.14 26.02 6.59
N ASP A 347 -17.29 27.01 6.88
CA ASP A 347 -17.35 27.80 8.12
C ASP A 347 -18.70 28.52 8.26
N VAL A 348 -19.13 29.22 7.20
CA VAL A 348 -20.44 29.88 7.15
C VAL A 348 -21.59 28.89 7.33
N ARG A 349 -21.46 27.67 6.79
CA ARG A 349 -22.45 26.60 6.97
C ARG A 349 -22.44 26.06 8.40
N ALA A 350 -21.28 25.95 9.04
CA ALA A 350 -21.12 25.44 10.40
C ALA A 350 -21.76 26.36 11.45
N GLU A 351 -21.78 27.67 11.20
CA GLU A 351 -22.51 28.65 12.02
C GLU A 351 -24.04 28.45 11.98
N ARG A 352 -24.56 27.73 10.99
CA ARG A 352 -25.99 27.44 10.85
C ARG A 352 -26.36 26.13 11.52
N LEU A 353 -26.97 26.24 12.70
CA LEU A 353 -27.54 25.10 13.41
C LEU A 353 -28.94 24.79 12.90
N GLY A 354 -29.17 23.53 12.55
CA GLY A 354 -30.52 23.05 12.24
C GLY A 354 -31.38 23.09 13.50
N ARG A 355 -32.61 23.59 13.39
CA ARG A 355 -33.65 23.25 14.38
C ARG A 355 -33.96 21.78 14.16
N GLY A 356 -33.97 20.96 15.21
CA GLY A 356 -34.08 19.50 15.19
C GLY A 356 -35.39 18.94 14.61
N TYR A 357 -35.76 19.39 13.42
CA TYR A 357 -36.79 18.79 12.59
C TYR A 357 -36.18 17.56 11.95
N GLU A 358 -36.41 16.42 12.59
CA GLU A 358 -36.33 15.13 11.94
C GLU A 358 -37.50 15.06 10.96
N ALA A 359 -37.21 15.19 9.67
CA ALA A 359 -38.22 14.93 8.66
C ALA A 359 -38.69 13.48 8.87
N PRO A 360 -40.02 13.23 8.92
CA PRO A 360 -40.51 11.87 8.98
C PRO A 360 -39.92 11.12 7.79
N PRO A 361 -39.40 9.88 8.00
CA PRO A 361 -38.81 9.12 6.93
C PRO A 361 -39.84 9.01 5.79
N PRO A 362 -39.42 9.13 4.53
CA PRO A 362 -40.33 8.94 3.41
C PRO A 362 -40.99 7.56 3.53
N ASP A 363 -42.25 7.47 3.11
CA ASP A 363 -42.98 6.20 3.11
C ASP A 363 -42.15 5.13 2.40
N ALA A 364 -41.98 3.99 3.07
CA ALA A 364 -41.20 2.90 2.51
C ALA A 364 -41.86 2.44 1.20
N PRO A 365 -41.08 2.23 0.12
CA PRO A 365 -41.62 1.70 -1.12
C PRO A 365 -42.34 0.37 -0.84
N PRO A 366 -43.49 0.11 -1.48
CA PRO A 366 -44.25 -1.10 -1.26
C PRO A 366 -43.41 -2.33 -1.61
N ALA A 367 -43.45 -3.35 -0.75
CA ALA A 367 -42.72 -4.59 -0.97
C ALA A 367 -43.24 -5.34 -2.22
N PRO A 368 -42.37 -6.05 -2.97
CA PRO A 368 -40.95 -6.27 -2.70
C PRO A 368 -40.06 -5.11 -3.17
N LEU A 369 -39.10 -4.70 -2.31
CA LEU A 369 -38.06 -3.75 -2.71
C LEU A 369 -37.21 -4.35 -3.83
N GLN A 370 -37.21 -3.69 -4.98
CA GLN A 370 -36.19 -3.90 -6.01
C GLN A 370 -35.07 -2.89 -5.74
N ILE A 371 -33.92 -3.38 -5.30
CA ILE A 371 -32.72 -2.56 -5.03
C ILE A 371 -31.60 -2.99 -5.96
N ASP A 372 -30.88 -2.01 -6.51
CA ASP A 372 -29.66 -2.24 -7.27
C ASP A 372 -28.47 -2.45 -6.30
N LEU A 373 -27.40 -3.10 -6.77
CA LEU A 373 -26.15 -3.23 -6.02
C LEU A 373 -25.56 -1.87 -5.66
N ASN A 374 -25.71 -0.87 -6.53
CA ASN A 374 -25.24 0.49 -6.30
C ASN A 374 -25.98 1.17 -5.14
N ASP A 375 -27.28 0.91 -4.98
CA ASP A 375 -28.07 1.45 -3.87
C ASP A 375 -27.63 0.86 -2.53
N LEU A 376 -27.31 -0.44 -2.53
CA LEU A 376 -26.79 -1.14 -1.37
C LEU A 376 -25.39 -0.65 -1.00
N LEU A 377 -24.53 -0.42 -1.99
CA LEU A 377 -23.19 0.14 -1.78
C LEU A 377 -23.26 1.55 -1.20
N ALA A 378 -24.08 2.43 -1.78
CA ALA A 378 -24.30 3.78 -1.26
C ALA A 378 -24.88 3.78 0.17
N ALA A 379 -25.75 2.81 0.49
CA ALA A 379 -26.24 2.64 1.86
C ALA A 379 -25.14 2.20 2.82
N ALA A 380 -24.27 1.27 2.41
CA ALA A 380 -23.13 0.83 3.21
C ALA A 380 -22.14 1.98 3.44
N GLU A 381 -21.84 2.78 2.42
CA GLU A 381 -20.97 3.96 2.52
C GLU A 381 -21.50 4.99 3.51
N ARG A 382 -22.82 5.27 3.49
CA ARG A 382 -23.46 6.17 4.47
C ARG A 382 -23.29 5.67 5.91
N VAL A 383 -23.42 4.36 6.12
CA VAL A 383 -23.25 3.76 7.46
C VAL A 383 -21.79 3.80 7.89
N ILE A 384 -20.85 3.50 6.99
CA ILE A 384 -19.41 3.54 7.26
C ILE A 384 -18.96 4.97 7.61
N ALA A 385 -19.45 5.98 6.88
CA ALA A 385 -19.14 7.39 7.13
C ALA A 385 -19.64 7.90 8.49
N LEU A 386 -20.65 7.24 9.08
CA LEU A 386 -21.15 7.54 10.41
C LEU A 386 -20.34 6.87 11.53
N ILE A 387 -19.44 5.94 11.20
CA ILE A 387 -18.56 5.31 12.19
C ILE A 387 -17.50 6.37 12.56
N PRO A 388 -17.52 6.90 13.79
CA PRO A 388 -16.51 7.87 14.19
C PRO A 388 -15.13 7.21 14.12
N GLU A 389 -14.21 7.80 13.36
CA GLU A 389 -12.81 7.40 13.42
C GLU A 389 -12.35 7.58 14.86
N PRO A 390 -11.84 6.51 15.52
CA PRO A 390 -11.37 6.64 16.88
C PRO A 390 -10.19 7.62 16.86
N MET A 391 -10.41 8.83 17.38
CA MET A 391 -9.31 9.72 17.74
C MET A 391 -8.48 8.97 18.76
N LEU A 392 -7.38 8.36 18.31
CA LEU A 392 -6.40 7.72 19.17
C LEU A 392 -5.68 8.83 19.92
N HIS A 393 -6.33 9.39 20.95
CA HIS A 393 -5.67 10.27 21.89
C HIS A 393 -4.62 9.43 22.62
N ARG A 394 -3.37 9.54 22.15
CA ARG A 394 -2.23 8.92 22.80
C ARG A 394 -2.00 9.69 24.09
N VAL A 395 -2.67 9.26 25.15
CA VAL A 395 -2.39 9.71 26.51
C VAL A 395 -0.94 9.36 26.79
N VAL A 396 -0.06 10.35 26.71
CA VAL A 396 1.31 10.23 27.20
C VAL A 396 1.21 10.32 28.71
N PRO A 397 1.42 9.23 29.47
CA PRO A 397 1.48 9.33 30.92
C PRO A 397 2.64 10.27 31.24
N ARG A 398 2.34 11.41 31.87
CA ARG A 398 3.36 12.27 32.48
C ARG A 398 3.52 11.75 33.92
N PRO A 399 4.55 10.95 34.23
CA PRO A 399 4.75 10.46 35.58
C PRO A 399 4.95 11.65 36.51
N LEU A 400 4.22 11.68 37.63
CA LEU A 400 4.40 12.66 38.68
C LEU A 400 5.61 12.25 39.53
N ASP A 401 6.58 13.15 39.69
CA ASP A 401 7.77 12.95 40.51
C ASP A 401 7.52 13.41 41.96
N VAL A 402 6.72 12.62 42.67
CA VAL A 402 6.35 12.91 44.08
C VAL A 402 7.59 12.85 44.97
N GLU A 403 8.51 11.90 44.73
CA GLU A 403 9.71 11.73 45.55
C GLU A 403 10.66 12.94 45.45
N GLY A 404 10.92 13.42 44.23
CA GLY A 404 11.70 14.65 44.02
C GLY A 404 11.02 15.90 44.60
N ALA A 405 9.69 15.97 44.53
CA ALA A 405 8.94 17.04 45.18
C ALA A 405 9.02 17.00 46.72
N THR A 406 8.93 15.82 47.33
CA THR A 406 9.11 15.64 48.78
C THR A 406 10.53 16.03 49.22
N ALA A 407 11.56 15.66 48.44
CA ALA A 407 12.93 16.04 48.73
C ALA A 407 13.11 17.58 48.72
N ARG A 408 12.54 18.27 47.72
CA ARG A 408 12.55 19.75 47.66
C ARG A 408 11.85 20.39 48.85
N LEU A 409 10.67 19.90 49.22
CA LEU A 409 9.92 20.39 50.39
C LEU A 409 10.73 20.22 51.68
N ASN A 410 11.36 19.06 51.89
CA ASN A 410 12.18 18.82 53.07
C ASN A 410 13.43 19.71 53.11
N ALA A 411 14.06 19.97 51.97
CA ALA A 411 15.19 20.91 51.88
C ALA A 411 14.76 22.33 52.27
N LEU A 412 13.61 22.80 51.74
CA LEU A 412 13.05 24.12 52.09
C LEU A 412 12.66 24.21 53.58
N LEU A 413 12.08 23.16 54.15
CA LEU A 413 11.75 23.06 55.58
C LEU A 413 12.99 23.02 56.50
N ALA A 414 14.14 22.62 55.97
CA ALA A 414 15.41 22.61 56.71
C ALA A 414 16.08 24.00 56.72
N GLU A 415 15.93 24.77 55.64
CA GLU A 415 16.55 26.08 55.47
C GLU A 415 15.68 27.24 55.99
N ARG A 416 14.35 27.12 55.91
CA ARG A 416 13.40 28.19 56.22
C ARG A 416 12.31 27.70 57.17
N GLU A 417 11.97 28.52 58.16
CA GLU A 417 10.84 28.24 59.05
C GLU A 417 9.48 28.34 58.34
N GLN A 418 9.38 29.28 57.38
CA GLN A 418 8.18 29.51 56.57
C GLN A 418 8.55 29.80 55.12
N PHE A 419 7.78 29.26 54.18
CA PHE A 419 7.90 29.55 52.75
C PHE A 419 6.54 29.46 52.05
N GLY A 420 6.46 30.06 50.86
CA GLY A 420 5.24 30.08 50.06
C GLY A 420 5.14 28.90 49.10
N TRP A 421 3.92 28.60 48.65
CA TRP A 421 3.67 27.63 47.59
C TRP A 421 4.53 27.84 46.33
N THR A 422 4.72 29.10 45.91
CA THR A 422 5.53 29.45 44.74
C THR A 422 7.00 29.10 44.87
N ASP A 423 7.52 29.04 46.10
CA ASP A 423 8.91 28.66 46.36
C ASP A 423 9.16 27.16 46.12
N VAL A 424 8.12 26.33 46.23
CA VAL A 424 8.20 24.87 46.05
C VAL A 424 8.26 24.47 44.59
N VAL A 425 7.47 25.15 43.74
CA VAL A 425 7.31 24.78 42.34
C VAL A 425 8.33 25.48 41.42
N GLY A 426 8.88 26.62 41.84
CA GLY A 426 9.92 27.35 41.09
C GLY A 426 9.40 28.16 39.89
N ARG A 427 10.31 28.90 39.22
CA ARG A 427 9.98 29.68 38.02
C ARG A 427 9.96 28.78 36.78
N GLY A 428 8.82 28.72 36.08
CA GLY A 428 8.67 27.93 34.84
C GLY A 428 8.12 26.51 35.03
N ALA A 429 7.42 26.26 36.14
CA ALA A 429 6.87 24.95 36.46
C ALA A 429 5.84 24.43 35.43
N THR A 430 5.93 23.15 35.11
CA THR A 430 4.91 22.46 34.32
C THR A 430 3.75 21.98 35.22
N ILE A 431 2.62 21.61 34.62
CA ILE A 431 1.47 21.02 35.35
C ILE A 431 1.88 19.77 36.15
N ALA A 432 2.82 18.97 35.62
CA ALA A 432 3.30 17.78 36.33
C ALA A 432 4.09 18.16 37.59
N ASP A 433 4.89 19.23 37.55
CA ASP A 433 5.64 19.72 38.70
C ASP A 433 4.71 20.24 39.80
N VAL A 434 3.68 21.01 39.40
CA VAL A 434 2.64 21.52 40.31
C VAL A 434 1.91 20.38 41.02
N LEU A 435 1.47 19.37 40.26
CA LEU A 435 0.76 18.22 40.81
C LEU A 435 1.66 17.36 41.71
N SER A 436 2.93 17.17 41.33
CA SER A 436 3.91 16.44 42.13
C SER A 436 4.18 17.13 43.47
N ALA A 437 4.36 18.46 43.45
CA ALA A 437 4.49 19.30 44.64
C ALA A 437 3.24 19.24 45.53
N PHE A 438 2.05 19.25 44.92
CA PHE A 438 0.79 19.23 45.66
C PHE A 438 0.58 17.92 46.41
N ILE A 439 0.81 16.79 45.73
CA ILE A 439 0.69 15.46 46.33
C ILE A 439 1.74 15.30 47.44
N ALA A 440 2.99 15.70 47.19
CA ALA A 440 4.06 15.63 48.19
C ALA A 440 3.72 16.45 49.45
N LEU A 441 3.13 17.63 49.27
CA LEU A 441 2.73 18.52 50.35
C LEU A 441 1.56 17.94 51.16
N LEU A 442 0.54 17.36 50.51
CA LEU A 442 -0.55 16.67 51.20
C LEU A 442 -0.05 15.43 51.97
N GLU A 443 0.89 14.68 51.41
CA GLU A 443 1.49 13.52 52.06
C GLU A 443 2.28 13.92 53.32
N LEU A 444 3.05 15.02 53.26
CA LEU A 444 3.79 15.53 54.42
C LEU A 444 2.85 16.15 55.48
N ALA A 445 1.78 16.83 55.06
CA ALA A 445 0.76 17.36 55.97
C ALA A 445 0.03 16.22 56.70
N LYS A 446 -0.32 15.15 55.96
CA LYS A 446 -0.95 13.94 56.53
C LYS A 446 -0.05 13.23 57.56
N ARG A 447 1.27 13.34 57.41
CA ARG A 447 2.26 12.81 58.36
C ARG A 447 2.62 13.78 59.48
N SER A 448 1.88 14.89 59.61
CA SER A 448 2.13 15.95 60.61
C SER A 448 3.57 16.48 60.58
N SER A 449 4.23 16.43 59.42
CA SER A 449 5.61 16.91 59.24
C SER A 449 5.66 18.40 58.88
N LEU A 450 4.57 18.94 58.34
CA LEU A 450 4.38 20.35 58.04
C LEU A 450 2.94 20.78 58.34
N THR A 451 2.75 22.08 58.52
CA THR A 451 1.45 22.72 58.72
C THR A 451 1.19 23.69 57.57
N LEU A 452 -0.07 23.76 57.14
CA LEU A 452 -0.53 24.63 56.07
C LEU A 452 -1.49 25.66 56.63
N SER A 453 -1.22 26.93 56.37
CA SER A 453 -2.13 28.01 56.74
C SER A 453 -2.40 28.93 55.54
N GLN A 454 -3.64 29.39 55.44
CA GLN A 454 -4.05 30.41 54.48
C GLN A 454 -4.72 31.54 55.29
N PRO A 455 -3.99 32.63 55.58
CA PRO A 455 -4.48 33.67 56.49
C PRO A 455 -5.65 34.48 55.91
N GLU A 456 -5.76 34.61 54.59
CA GLU A 456 -6.87 35.30 53.91
C GLU A 456 -7.49 34.40 52.83
N PRO A 457 -8.82 34.46 52.61
CA PRO A 457 -9.47 33.74 51.52
C PRO A 457 -8.79 34.05 50.17
N PHE A 458 -8.40 33.01 49.43
CA PHE A 458 -7.68 33.14 48.16
C PHE A 458 -6.28 33.79 48.26
N GLY A 459 -5.75 33.97 49.48
CA GLY A 459 -4.39 34.41 49.73
C GLY A 459 -3.34 33.31 49.52
N PRO A 460 -2.04 33.66 49.52
CA PRO A 460 -0.97 32.68 49.35
C PRO A 460 -0.96 31.66 50.49
N MET A 461 -0.78 30.38 50.14
CA MET A 461 -0.60 29.32 51.13
C MET A 461 0.78 29.44 51.76
N VAL A 462 0.81 29.49 53.09
CA VAL A 462 2.03 29.50 53.90
C VAL A 462 2.28 28.10 54.42
N ILE A 463 3.49 27.61 54.17
CA ILE A 463 3.94 26.28 54.57
C ILE A 463 4.93 26.46 55.70
N THR A 464 4.66 25.84 56.85
CA THR A 464 5.50 25.94 58.04
C THR A 464 5.89 24.56 58.53
N ARG A 465 7.05 24.46 59.18
CA ARG A 465 7.47 23.21 59.81
C ARG A 465 6.60 22.93 61.03
N ALA A 466 6.04 21.73 61.11
CA ALA A 466 5.33 21.31 62.32
C ALA A 466 6.34 21.15 63.46
N THR A 467 6.12 21.85 64.58
CA THR A 467 6.92 21.60 65.79
C THR A 467 6.33 20.41 66.55
N PRO A 468 7.12 19.59 67.26
CA PRO A 468 6.65 18.37 67.92
C PRO A 468 5.63 18.59 69.07
N ARG A 469 5.09 19.80 69.23
CA ARG A 469 4.23 20.19 70.36
C ARG A 469 2.75 20.37 70.00
N GLU A 470 2.38 20.25 68.72
CA GLU A 470 1.00 20.38 68.23
C GLU A 470 0.36 19.04 67.81
N ALA A 471 1.06 17.91 68.02
CA ALA A 471 0.58 16.56 67.67
C ALA A 471 -0.05 15.81 68.87
N ALA A 472 -0.69 16.53 69.80
CA ALA A 472 -1.42 15.95 70.94
C ALA A 472 -2.91 16.28 70.86
#